data_AF-A0A9P1ME60-F1
#
_entry.id   AF-A0A9P1ME60-F1
#
_cell.length_a   1.000
_cell.length_b   1.000
_cell.length_c   1.000
_cell.angle_alpha   90.00
_cell.angle_beta   90.00
_cell.angle_gamma   90.00
#
_symmetry.space_group_name_H-M   'P 1'
#
loop_
_entity.id
_entity.type
_entity.pdbx_description
1 polymer ?
#
loop_
_entity_poly.entity_id
_entity_poly.type
_entity_poly.pdbx_seq_one_letter_code
_entity_poly.pdbx_strand_id
1 'polypeptide(L)'
;MEPPAPPSQKASFPTLEVLDPSTPHVFIKPTKCINEGPDVEKFLVSKAYRDIGMFVMQVEALVEEAPPDPGPRRFGNVSFRKWHQLIQERADDLMDEFIDNEQRLDYGTGHELSFFAFLACLWKLGAFKDGKEGGDIERSLVLGVFEPYLHVVRRVILTYTLEPAGSHGVWGLDDHSFLPYIFGSAQLTRPIAEDEPMPLEGSVRGAPKTGDVVKAQVVEEERQKNLYFSAVGFINDVKKGPFWEHSPILFDVSGVQDGWGKSTRA
;
A
#
# COMPACT_ATOMS: atom_id res chain seq x y z
N MET A 1 -35.73 -24.50 -23.08
CA MET A 1 -35.62 -23.30 -22.23
C MET A 1 -34.79 -23.69 -21.03
N GLU A 2 -33.56 -23.21 -21.00
CA GLU A 2 -32.67 -23.38 -19.85
C GLU A 2 -33.19 -22.47 -18.71
N PRO A 3 -33.21 -22.93 -17.45
CA PRO A 3 -33.72 -22.12 -16.36
C PRO A 3 -32.82 -20.88 -16.15
N PRO A 4 -33.39 -19.73 -15.76
CA PRO A 4 -32.60 -18.54 -15.49
C PRO A 4 -31.63 -18.80 -14.35
N ALA A 5 -30.37 -18.41 -14.55
CA ALA A 5 -29.34 -18.48 -13.52
C ALA A 5 -29.82 -17.75 -12.25
N PRO A 6 -29.57 -18.31 -11.05
CA PRO A 6 -29.95 -17.65 -9.81
C PRO A 6 -29.27 -16.28 -9.72
N PRO A 7 -29.95 -15.25 -9.18
CA PRO A 7 -29.34 -13.95 -8.99
C PRO A 7 -28.08 -14.10 -8.13
N SER A 8 -26.95 -13.62 -8.65
CA SER A 8 -25.71 -13.50 -7.89
C SER A 8 -26.00 -12.68 -6.63
N GLN A 9 -26.03 -13.34 -5.47
CA GLN A 9 -26.01 -12.66 -4.19
C GLN A 9 -24.66 -11.95 -4.10
N LYS A 10 -24.64 -10.65 -4.45
CA LYS A 10 -23.52 -9.78 -4.09
C LYS A 10 -23.32 -9.92 -2.59
N ALA A 11 -22.15 -10.40 -2.17
CA ALA A 11 -21.81 -10.46 -0.76
C ALA A 11 -22.00 -9.04 -0.19
N SER A 12 -22.88 -8.91 0.80
CA SER A 12 -23.09 -7.66 1.51
C SER A 12 -21.85 -7.42 2.36
N PHE A 13 -20.89 -6.67 1.83
CA PHE A 13 -19.73 -6.26 2.61
C PHE A 13 -20.15 -5.31 3.73
N PRO A 14 -19.55 -5.40 4.92
CA PRO A 14 -19.74 -4.40 5.96
C PRO A 14 -19.29 -3.03 5.44
N THR A 15 -20.21 -2.07 5.43
CA THR A 15 -19.97 -0.68 5.02
C THR A 15 -19.67 0.14 6.27
N LEU A 16 -18.73 1.09 6.17
CA LEU A 16 -18.59 2.13 7.20
C LEU A 16 -19.94 2.81 7.47
N GLU A 17 -20.23 3.00 8.76
CA GLU A 17 -21.42 3.71 9.21
C GLU A 17 -21.25 5.20 8.90
N VAL A 18 -22.10 5.71 8.00
CA VAL A 18 -22.16 7.16 7.72
C VAL A 18 -22.78 7.85 8.92
N LEU A 19 -22.05 8.80 9.50
CA LEU A 19 -22.53 9.59 10.63
C LEU A 19 -23.61 10.58 10.15
N ASP A 20 -24.77 10.61 10.80
CA ASP A 20 -25.83 11.58 10.47
C ASP A 20 -25.33 13.01 10.74
N PRO A 21 -25.21 13.89 9.72
CA PRO A 21 -24.74 15.26 9.90
C PRO A 21 -25.67 16.11 10.78
N SER A 22 -26.93 15.70 10.90
CA SER A 22 -27.95 16.35 11.73
C SER A 22 -27.81 15.98 13.21
N THR A 23 -27.07 14.91 13.50
CA THR A 23 -26.78 14.48 14.86
C THR A 23 -25.52 15.22 15.35
N PRO A 24 -25.58 15.90 16.51
CA PRO A 24 -24.40 16.57 17.05
C PRO A 24 -23.34 15.54 17.47
N HIS A 25 -22.23 15.52 16.73
CA HIS A 25 -21.08 14.68 17.06
C HIS A 25 -20.12 15.43 17.97
N VAL A 26 -19.66 14.75 19.03
CA VAL A 26 -18.63 15.29 19.90
C VAL A 26 -17.28 14.86 19.37
N PHE A 27 -16.63 15.75 18.62
CA PHE A 27 -15.26 15.58 18.23
C PHE A 27 -14.36 15.80 19.44
N ILE A 28 -13.74 14.72 19.90
CA ILE A 28 -12.71 14.78 20.93
C ILE A 28 -11.35 14.92 20.26
N LYS A 29 -10.45 15.68 20.90
CA LYS A 29 -9.04 15.59 20.55
C LYS A 29 -8.62 14.12 20.72
N PRO A 30 -8.01 13.47 19.71
CA PRO A 30 -7.56 12.10 19.85
C PRO A 30 -6.70 11.94 21.11
N THR A 31 -6.98 10.91 21.89
CA THR A 31 -6.26 10.60 23.12
C THR A 31 -5.56 9.25 22.99
N LYS A 32 -4.47 9.09 23.75
CA LYS A 32 -3.65 7.88 23.73
C LYS A 32 -4.47 6.69 24.26
N CYS A 33 -4.70 5.69 23.40
CA CYS A 33 -5.50 4.50 23.73
C CYS A 33 -4.69 3.19 23.73
N ILE A 34 -3.46 3.22 23.21
CA ILE A 34 -2.53 2.09 23.19
C ILE A 34 -1.38 2.48 24.11
N ASN A 35 -1.08 1.78 25.20
CA ASN A 35 -0.02 2.14 26.14
C ASN A 35 1.04 1.05 26.28
N GLU A 36 0.64 -0.20 26.05
CA GLU A 36 1.48 -1.39 26.24
C GLU A 36 1.23 -2.40 25.10
N GLY A 37 2.09 -3.41 24.97
CA GLY A 37 1.93 -4.48 23.96
C GLY A 37 0.53 -5.11 23.92
N PRO A 38 -0.11 -5.45 25.06
CA PRO A 38 -1.48 -5.95 25.07
C PRO A 38 -2.54 -4.97 24.52
N ASP A 39 -2.26 -3.67 24.53
CA ASP A 39 -3.18 -2.71 23.92
C ASP A 39 -3.10 -2.72 22.39
N VAL A 40 -2.04 -3.29 21.79
CA VAL A 40 -1.97 -3.52 20.34
C VAL A 40 -3.02 -4.55 19.94
N GLU A 41 -3.15 -5.63 20.71
CA GLU A 41 -4.23 -6.61 20.51
C GLU A 41 -5.60 -5.93 20.62
N LYS A 42 -5.76 -4.99 21.57
CA LYS A 42 -6.95 -4.17 21.71
C LYS A 42 -7.18 -3.21 20.53
N PHE A 43 -6.12 -2.65 19.95
CA PHE A 43 -6.22 -1.82 18.75
C PHE A 43 -6.62 -2.62 17.52
N LEU A 44 -6.03 -3.81 17.32
CA LEU A 44 -6.36 -4.71 16.21
C LEU A 44 -7.83 -5.18 16.25
N VAL A 45 -8.49 -5.11 17.42
CA VAL A 45 -9.93 -5.35 17.57
C VAL A 45 -10.75 -4.08 17.78
N SER A 46 -10.14 -2.90 17.68
CA SER A 46 -10.80 -1.62 17.91
C SER A 46 -11.69 -1.19 16.74
N LYS A 47 -12.65 -0.28 17.03
CA LYS A 47 -13.44 0.38 15.99
C LYS A 47 -12.55 1.11 14.98
N ALA A 48 -11.47 1.76 15.41
CA ALA A 48 -10.59 2.51 14.51
C ALA A 48 -9.85 1.61 13.49
N TYR A 49 -9.20 0.52 13.94
CA TYR A 49 -8.52 -0.41 13.02
C TYR A 49 -9.51 -1.08 12.08
N ARG A 50 -10.65 -1.55 12.62
CA ARG A 50 -11.72 -2.13 11.82
C ARG A 50 -12.22 -1.14 10.78
N ASP A 51 -12.47 0.11 11.16
CA ASP A 51 -13.03 1.14 10.28
C ASP A 51 -12.02 1.53 9.17
N ILE A 52 -10.72 1.63 9.48
CA ILE A 52 -9.66 1.84 8.47
C ILE A 52 -9.57 0.63 7.51
N GLY A 53 -9.57 -0.59 8.03
CA GLY A 53 -9.54 -1.81 7.21
C GLY A 53 -10.80 -1.94 6.34
N MET A 54 -11.97 -1.63 6.89
CA MET A 54 -13.23 -1.59 6.15
C MET A 54 -13.19 -0.52 5.06
N PHE A 55 -12.65 0.67 5.34
CA PHE A 55 -12.45 1.69 4.32
C PHE A 55 -11.63 1.16 3.14
N VAL A 56 -10.47 0.54 3.40
CA VAL A 56 -9.60 -0.03 2.36
C VAL A 56 -10.34 -1.10 1.55
N MET A 57 -11.06 -2.01 2.21
CA MET A 57 -11.85 -3.05 1.54
C MET A 57 -13.03 -2.48 0.73
N GLN A 58 -13.67 -1.41 1.20
CA GLN A 58 -14.75 -0.75 0.47
C GLN A 58 -14.24 -0.07 -0.80
N VAL A 59 -13.09 0.60 -0.74
CA VAL A 59 -12.43 1.18 -1.91
C VAL A 59 -12.07 0.10 -2.93
N GLU A 60 -11.63 -1.07 -2.45
CA GLU A 60 -11.38 -2.22 -3.33
C GLU A 60 -12.67 -2.74 -3.98
N ALA A 61 -13.75 -2.88 -3.20
CA ALA A 61 -15.04 -3.39 -3.70
C ALA A 61 -15.66 -2.48 -4.77
N LEU A 62 -15.35 -1.17 -4.74
CA LEU A 62 -15.79 -0.23 -5.77
C LEU A 62 -15.28 -0.56 -7.18
N VAL A 63 -14.16 -1.29 -7.29
CA VAL A 63 -13.64 -1.75 -8.59
C VAL A 63 -14.67 -2.64 -9.30
N GLU A 64 -15.44 -3.44 -8.55
CA GLU A 64 -16.50 -4.29 -9.10
C GLU A 64 -17.72 -3.49 -9.58
N GLU A 65 -17.91 -2.28 -9.06
CA GLU A 65 -19.02 -1.38 -9.44
C GLU A 65 -18.67 -0.48 -10.63
N ALA A 66 -17.37 -0.32 -10.90
CA ALA A 66 -16.80 0.36 -12.06
C ALA A 66 -15.96 -0.62 -12.90
N PRO A 67 -16.57 -1.64 -13.53
CA PRO A 67 -15.83 -2.58 -14.35
C PRO A 67 -15.14 -1.86 -15.52
N PRO A 68 -13.98 -2.35 -15.97
CA PRO A 68 -13.24 -1.73 -17.05
C PRO A 68 -14.02 -1.78 -18.37
N ASP A 69 -14.09 -0.67 -19.10
CA ASP A 69 -14.75 -0.65 -20.42
C ASP A 69 -14.09 -1.67 -21.37
N PRO A 70 -14.80 -2.34 -22.27
CA PRO A 70 -14.18 -3.34 -23.16
C PRO A 70 -13.40 -2.68 -24.32
N GLY A 71 -12.35 -3.36 -24.81
CA GLY A 71 -11.66 -3.03 -26.06
C GLY A 71 -10.16 -2.71 -25.91
N PRO A 72 -9.41 -2.66 -27.03
CA PRO A 72 -7.99 -2.33 -27.02
C PRO A 72 -7.78 -0.84 -26.69
N ARG A 73 -6.84 -0.55 -25.80
CA ARG A 73 -6.53 0.81 -25.35
C ARG A 73 -5.04 1.11 -25.46
N ARG A 74 -4.74 2.39 -25.68
CA ARG A 74 -3.37 2.93 -25.67
C ARG A 74 -3.02 3.65 -24.36
N PHE A 75 -4.03 4.10 -23.62
CA PHE A 75 -3.90 4.89 -22.39
C PHE A 75 -4.79 4.28 -21.30
N GLY A 76 -4.75 4.87 -20.10
CA GLY A 76 -5.58 4.48 -18.96
C GLY A 76 -7.07 4.34 -19.29
N ASN A 77 -7.73 3.47 -18.55
CA ASN A 77 -9.13 3.17 -18.71
C ASN A 77 -9.99 4.28 -18.09
N VAL A 78 -10.90 4.85 -18.89
CA VAL A 78 -11.82 5.90 -18.44
C VAL A 78 -12.75 5.46 -17.31
N SER A 79 -12.99 4.16 -17.15
CA SER A 79 -13.74 3.61 -16.00
C SER A 79 -13.07 3.92 -14.66
N PHE A 80 -11.78 4.29 -14.65
CA PHE A 80 -11.12 4.84 -13.46
C PHE A 80 -11.80 6.11 -12.93
N ARG A 81 -12.29 7.00 -13.82
CA ARG A 81 -13.03 8.19 -13.40
C ARG A 81 -14.34 7.82 -12.73
N LYS A 82 -15.02 6.80 -13.25
CA LYS A 82 -16.22 6.26 -12.64
C LYS A 82 -15.92 5.67 -11.25
N TRP A 83 -14.83 4.92 -11.12
CA TRP A 83 -14.38 4.38 -9.83
C TRP A 83 -14.05 5.50 -8.84
N HIS A 84 -13.32 6.52 -9.29
CA HIS A 84 -12.95 7.69 -8.52
C HIS A 84 -14.18 8.48 -8.03
N GLN A 85 -15.13 8.75 -8.93
CA GLN A 85 -16.41 9.38 -8.60
C GLN A 85 -17.19 8.58 -7.55
N LEU A 86 -17.20 7.24 -7.64
CA LEU A 86 -17.86 6.40 -6.63
C LEU A 86 -17.20 6.49 -5.26
N ILE A 87 -15.89 6.76 -5.19
CA ILE A 87 -15.22 7.02 -3.91
C ILE A 87 -15.64 8.38 -3.38
N GLN A 88 -15.63 9.43 -4.20
CA GLN A 88 -16.05 10.77 -3.80
C GLN A 88 -17.50 10.81 -3.29
N GLU A 89 -18.41 10.07 -3.95
CA GLU A 89 -19.81 9.98 -3.50
C GLU A 89 -19.98 9.25 -2.17
N ARG A 90 -18.99 8.43 -1.76
CA ARG A 90 -19.06 7.59 -0.55
C ARG A 90 -18.13 8.04 0.57
N ALA A 91 -17.17 8.91 0.27
CA ALA A 91 -16.22 9.46 1.21
C ALA A 91 -16.63 10.92 1.52
N ASP A 92 -16.70 11.30 2.79
CA ASP A 92 -16.95 12.69 3.18
C ASP A 92 -15.88 13.63 2.57
N ASP A 93 -16.23 14.92 2.40
CA ASP A 93 -15.41 16.02 1.81
C ASP A 93 -13.93 16.05 2.26
N LEU A 94 -13.61 15.49 3.44
CA LEU A 94 -12.26 15.36 3.99
C LEU A 94 -11.31 14.48 3.15
N MET A 95 -11.87 13.64 2.27
CA MET A 95 -11.13 12.67 1.45
C MET A 95 -10.82 13.18 0.04
N ASP A 96 -11.47 14.26 -0.39
CA ASP A 96 -11.26 14.85 -1.72
C ASP A 96 -9.81 15.32 -1.92
N GLU A 97 -9.15 15.82 -0.88
CA GLU A 97 -7.73 16.21 -0.94
C GLU A 97 -6.77 15.01 -1.03
N PHE A 98 -7.16 13.83 -0.54
CA PHE A 98 -6.29 12.64 -0.51
C PHE A 98 -6.29 11.88 -1.83
N ILE A 99 -7.38 11.99 -2.59
CA ILE A 99 -7.62 11.26 -3.84
C ILE A 99 -7.54 12.25 -5.02
N ASP A 100 -6.70 13.29 -4.93
CA ASP A 100 -6.65 14.31 -5.97
C ASP A 100 -5.88 13.83 -7.21
N ASN A 101 -6.60 13.28 -8.22
CA ASN A 101 -6.52 13.69 -9.63
C ASN A 101 -7.54 12.92 -10.52
N GLU A 102 -8.79 13.38 -10.61
CA GLU A 102 -9.80 12.74 -11.50
C GLU A 102 -9.43 12.86 -13.00
N GLN A 103 -8.64 13.86 -13.37
CA GLN A 103 -8.37 14.17 -14.77
C GLN A 103 -7.24 13.32 -15.36
N ARG A 104 -6.22 13.03 -14.56
CA ARG A 104 -5.07 12.21 -14.94
C ARG A 104 -5.34 10.75 -14.56
N LEU A 105 -5.29 9.86 -15.55
CA LEU A 105 -5.50 8.42 -15.35
C LEU A 105 -4.20 7.77 -14.86
N ASP A 106 -3.59 8.33 -13.82
CA ASP A 106 -2.28 7.96 -13.33
C ASP A 106 -2.24 7.70 -11.82
N TYR A 107 -1.20 6.98 -11.40
CA TYR A 107 -0.86 6.75 -9.98
C TYR A 107 0.65 6.73 -9.83
N GLY A 108 1.17 7.21 -8.70
CA GLY A 108 2.61 7.26 -8.44
C GLY A 108 2.96 7.57 -6.99
N THR A 109 4.25 7.82 -6.75
CA THR A 109 4.83 7.98 -5.41
C THR A 109 4.25 9.15 -4.61
N GLY A 110 3.70 10.17 -5.28
CA GLY A 110 2.98 11.26 -4.62
C GLY A 110 1.72 10.79 -3.90
N HIS A 111 0.90 9.96 -4.54
CA HIS A 111 -0.31 9.40 -3.92
C HIS A 111 0.03 8.43 -2.79
N GLU A 112 1.08 7.62 -2.99
CA GLU A 112 1.62 6.73 -1.96
C GLU A 112 2.06 7.53 -0.72
N LEU A 113 2.78 8.64 -0.94
CA LEU A 113 3.21 9.53 0.13
C LEU A 113 2.04 10.21 0.84
N SER A 114 1.00 10.63 0.12
CA SER A 114 -0.21 11.22 0.71
C SER A 114 -0.90 10.26 1.68
N PHE A 115 -1.05 8.99 1.30
CA PHE A 115 -1.62 7.97 2.19
C PHE A 115 -0.72 7.71 3.41
N PHE A 116 0.60 7.65 3.22
CA PHE A 116 1.52 7.52 4.34
C PHE A 116 1.50 8.75 5.27
N ALA A 117 1.39 9.95 4.71
CA ALA A 117 1.27 11.20 5.45
C ALA A 117 -0.03 11.27 6.25
N PHE A 118 -1.14 10.75 5.73
CA PHE A 118 -2.38 10.57 6.47
C PHE A 118 -2.19 9.72 7.74
N LEU A 119 -1.54 8.55 7.61
CA LEU A 119 -1.20 7.71 8.76
C LEU A 119 -0.27 8.44 9.74
N ALA A 120 0.71 9.20 9.24
CA ALA A 120 1.61 10.00 10.06
C ALA A 120 0.89 11.16 10.78
N CYS A 121 -0.13 11.76 10.18
CA CYS A 121 -0.98 12.77 10.81
C CYS A 121 -1.79 12.14 11.96
N LEU A 122 -2.42 10.99 11.73
CA LEU A 122 -3.10 10.24 12.80
C LEU A 122 -2.13 9.88 13.94
N TRP A 123 -0.90 9.45 13.61
CA TRP A 123 0.16 9.22 14.59
C TRP A 123 0.50 10.47 15.41
N LYS A 124 0.76 11.60 14.74
CA LYS A 124 1.09 12.88 15.38
C LYS A 124 -0.02 13.41 16.27
N LEU A 125 -1.28 13.18 15.88
CA LEU A 125 -2.46 13.50 16.68
C LEU A 125 -2.63 12.58 17.90
N GLY A 126 -1.82 11.53 18.02
CA GLY A 126 -1.79 10.63 19.16
C GLY A 126 -2.71 9.41 19.01
N ALA A 127 -3.19 9.12 17.80
CA ALA A 127 -4.01 7.94 17.55
C ALA A 127 -3.24 6.62 17.79
N PHE A 128 -1.91 6.63 17.69
CA PHE A 128 -1.06 5.43 17.60
C PHE A 128 0.19 5.41 18.49
N LYS A 129 0.27 6.14 19.60
CA LYS A 129 1.48 6.13 20.46
C LYS A 129 1.36 5.15 21.62
N ASP A 130 2.27 4.18 21.79
CA ASP A 130 2.43 3.38 23.02
C ASP A 130 3.31 4.06 24.08
N GLY A 131 4.10 5.07 23.71
CA GLY A 131 5.07 5.69 24.62
C GLY A 131 6.44 5.02 24.60
N LYS A 132 6.67 4.13 23.62
CA LYS A 132 8.00 3.66 23.18
C LYS A 132 8.20 4.12 21.74
N GLU A 133 9.37 4.62 21.39
CA GLU A 133 9.69 4.84 19.96
C GLU A 133 10.19 3.51 19.39
N GLY A 134 9.65 3.05 18.26
CA GLY A 134 10.08 1.81 17.59
C GLY A 134 9.38 0.53 18.08
N GLY A 135 8.13 0.64 18.54
CA GLY A 135 7.34 -0.48 19.05
C GLY A 135 6.66 -1.35 17.97
N ASP A 136 5.84 -2.29 18.42
CA ASP A 136 5.06 -3.20 17.54
C ASP A 136 3.97 -2.47 16.74
N ILE A 137 3.63 -1.23 17.13
CA ILE A 137 2.57 -0.44 16.50
C ILE A 137 3.01 0.04 15.13
N GLU A 138 4.21 0.61 15.01
CA GLU A 138 4.76 1.08 13.73
C GLU A 138 4.75 -0.07 12.71
N ARG A 139 5.17 -1.26 13.16
CA ARG A 139 5.13 -2.48 12.35
C ARG A 139 3.70 -2.87 11.96
N SER A 140 2.77 -2.81 12.91
CA SER A 140 1.35 -3.15 12.68
C SER A 140 0.66 -2.18 11.72
N LEU A 141 1.04 -0.89 11.72
CA LEU A 141 0.52 0.08 10.75
C LEU A 141 1.07 -0.21 9.34
N VAL A 142 2.35 -0.52 9.21
CA VAL A 142 2.94 -0.84 7.90
C VAL A 142 2.37 -2.14 7.35
N LEU A 143 2.35 -3.23 8.13
CA LEU A 143 1.92 -4.55 7.65
C LEU A 143 0.40 -4.75 7.69
N GLY A 144 -0.30 -4.10 8.62
CA GLY A 144 -1.74 -4.26 8.81
C GLY A 144 -2.61 -3.23 8.08
N VAL A 145 -2.05 -2.09 7.67
CA VAL A 145 -2.80 -1.02 7.00
C VAL A 145 -2.16 -0.64 5.67
N PHE A 146 -0.86 -0.35 5.65
CA PHE A 146 -0.19 0.11 4.44
C PHE A 146 -0.04 -1.00 3.39
N GLU A 147 0.29 -2.23 3.80
CA GLU A 147 0.34 -3.38 2.89
C GLU A 147 -1.01 -3.66 2.20
N PRO A 148 -2.15 -3.77 2.92
CA PRO A 148 -3.48 -3.84 2.30
C PRO A 148 -3.77 -2.69 1.32
N TYR A 149 -3.39 -1.46 1.66
CA TYR A 149 -3.53 -0.32 0.75
C TYR A 149 -2.77 -0.54 -0.57
N LEU A 150 -1.53 -1.02 -0.52
CA LEU A 150 -0.75 -1.33 -1.73
C LEU A 150 -1.41 -2.42 -2.58
N HIS A 151 -2.05 -3.42 -1.97
CA HIS A 151 -2.78 -4.44 -2.70
C HIS A 151 -3.96 -3.85 -3.49
N VAL A 152 -4.74 -2.96 -2.87
CA VAL A 152 -5.85 -2.25 -3.54
C VAL A 152 -5.31 -1.40 -4.69
N VAL A 153 -4.27 -0.61 -4.45
CA VAL A 153 -3.63 0.23 -5.47
C VAL A 153 -3.16 -0.60 -6.67
N ARG A 154 -2.48 -1.72 -6.45
CA ARG A 154 -2.01 -2.61 -7.54
C ARG A 154 -3.17 -3.19 -8.34
N ARG A 155 -4.26 -3.57 -7.67
CA ARG A 155 -5.49 -4.02 -8.35
C ARG A 155 -6.10 -2.92 -9.21
N VAL A 156 -6.16 -1.69 -8.70
CA VAL A 156 -6.67 -0.52 -9.42
C VAL A 156 -5.79 -0.22 -10.64
N ILE A 157 -4.46 -0.21 -10.49
CA ILE A 157 -3.50 -0.01 -11.60
C ILE A 157 -3.71 -1.05 -12.69
N LEU A 158 -3.81 -2.34 -12.35
CA LEU A 158 -4.00 -3.41 -13.34
C LEU A 158 -5.38 -3.37 -13.99
N THR A 159 -6.42 -3.10 -13.21
CA THR A 159 -7.81 -3.08 -13.71
C THR A 159 -8.04 -1.92 -14.67
N TYR A 160 -7.48 -0.76 -14.35
CA TYR A 160 -7.66 0.44 -15.15
C TYR A 160 -6.47 0.77 -16.03
N THR A 161 -5.41 -0.03 -16.05
CA THR A 161 -4.19 0.23 -16.84
C THR A 161 -3.67 1.65 -16.62
N LEU A 162 -3.56 2.06 -15.34
CA LEU A 162 -3.15 3.41 -14.99
C LEU A 162 -1.72 3.68 -15.45
N GLU A 163 -1.46 4.93 -15.83
CA GLU A 163 -0.13 5.37 -16.19
C GLU A 163 0.69 5.72 -14.92
N PRO A 164 2.02 5.61 -14.99
CA PRO A 164 2.89 6.09 -13.91
C PRO A 164 2.76 7.61 -13.73
N ALA A 165 2.42 8.08 -12.54
CA ALA A 165 2.39 9.50 -12.22
C ALA A 165 3.81 10.00 -11.93
N GLY A 166 4.54 10.37 -12.98
CA GLY A 166 5.92 10.87 -12.85
C GLY A 166 6.67 10.88 -14.18
N SER A 167 7.72 11.70 -14.28
CA SER A 167 8.47 11.92 -15.53
C SER A 167 9.75 11.08 -15.67
N HIS A 168 10.12 10.31 -14.64
CA HIS A 168 11.44 9.66 -14.60
C HIS A 168 11.54 8.38 -15.45
N GLY A 169 10.42 7.73 -15.78
CA GLY A 169 10.43 6.51 -16.61
C GLY A 169 11.44 5.48 -16.08
N VAL A 170 12.30 4.95 -16.95
CA VAL A 170 13.38 3.99 -16.59
C VAL A 170 14.45 4.54 -15.63
N TRP A 171 14.48 5.86 -15.39
CA TRP A 171 15.35 6.50 -14.39
C TRP A 171 14.72 6.61 -13.01
N GLY A 172 13.47 6.16 -12.85
CA GLY A 172 12.84 5.95 -11.55
C GLY A 172 13.22 4.59 -10.96
N LEU A 173 13.16 4.46 -9.63
CA LEU A 173 13.33 3.17 -8.97
C LEU A 173 12.23 2.18 -9.41
N ASP A 174 10.99 2.68 -9.46
CA ASP A 174 9.77 1.98 -9.83
C ASP A 174 8.78 3.04 -10.36
N ASP A 175 7.82 2.60 -11.17
CA ASP A 175 6.86 3.47 -11.85
C ASP A 175 5.81 4.05 -10.88
N HIS A 176 5.43 3.30 -9.85
CA HIS A 176 4.27 3.59 -9.00
C HIS A 176 4.62 3.75 -7.51
N SER A 177 5.66 3.06 -7.02
CA SER A 177 5.91 2.90 -5.58
C SER A 177 7.35 3.18 -5.17
N PHE A 178 7.57 3.65 -3.95
CA PHE A 178 8.90 3.82 -3.37
C PHE A 178 8.99 3.27 -1.95
N LEU A 179 7.98 3.53 -1.11
CA LEU A 179 7.95 3.09 0.30
C LEU A 179 8.04 1.56 0.52
N PRO A 180 7.50 0.68 -0.35
CA PRO A 180 7.66 -0.76 -0.20
C PRO A 180 9.12 -1.22 -0.23
N TYR A 181 9.98 -0.52 -0.96
CA TYR A 181 11.42 -0.82 -1.04
C TYR A 181 12.14 -0.43 0.26
N ILE A 182 11.75 0.68 0.89
CA ILE A 182 12.27 1.08 2.20
C ILE A 182 11.84 0.07 3.26
N PHE A 183 10.53 -0.16 3.42
CA PHE A 183 10.03 -1.04 4.47
C PHE A 183 10.43 -2.50 4.22
N GLY A 184 10.44 -2.94 2.97
CA GLY A 184 10.83 -4.30 2.62
C GLY A 184 12.31 -4.59 2.82
N SER A 185 13.20 -3.64 2.53
CA SER A 185 14.62 -3.79 2.90
C SER A 185 14.80 -3.74 4.42
N ALA A 186 14.03 -2.91 5.12
CA ALA A 186 14.01 -2.86 6.58
C ALA A 186 13.47 -4.15 7.24
N GLN A 187 12.65 -4.95 6.55
CA GLN A 187 12.25 -6.29 7.03
C GLN A 187 13.40 -7.31 6.96
N LEU A 188 14.40 -7.08 6.10
CA LEU A 188 15.49 -8.03 5.81
C LEU A 188 16.84 -7.60 6.40
N THR A 189 16.98 -6.35 6.84
CA THR A 189 18.13 -5.86 7.62
C THR A 189 18.16 -6.47 9.02
N ARG A 190 19.36 -6.55 9.61
CA ARG A 190 19.53 -7.07 10.97
C ARG A 190 18.76 -6.21 11.99
N PRO A 191 18.33 -6.81 13.12
CA PRO A 191 17.79 -6.04 14.25
C PRO A 191 18.80 -4.99 14.73
N ILE A 192 18.29 -3.84 15.14
CA ILE A 192 19.04 -2.75 15.76
C ILE A 192 18.54 -2.49 17.17
N ALA A 193 19.43 -2.04 18.05
CA ALA A 193 19.06 -1.44 19.33
C ALA A 193 18.64 0.03 19.13
N GLU A 194 17.88 0.59 20.06
CA GLU A 194 17.36 1.97 20.00
C GLU A 194 18.46 3.04 19.85
N ASP A 195 19.66 2.78 20.37
CA ASP A 195 20.82 3.68 20.34
C ASP A 195 21.80 3.37 19.20
N GLU A 196 21.50 2.36 18.37
CA GLU A 196 22.38 1.94 17.28
C GLU A 196 22.04 2.67 15.97
N PRO A 197 23.03 3.21 15.24
CA PRO A 197 22.79 3.77 13.92
C PRO A 197 22.28 2.68 12.96
N MET A 198 21.51 3.10 11.96
CA MET A 198 21.01 2.19 10.92
C MET A 198 22.15 1.33 10.34
N PRO A 199 21.96 -0.01 10.22
CA PRO A 199 23.04 -0.90 9.81
C PRO A 199 23.47 -0.58 8.39
N LEU A 200 24.77 -0.40 8.18
CA LEU A 200 25.32 -0.17 6.85
C LEU A 200 25.51 -1.48 6.08
N GLU A 201 25.51 -2.61 6.78
CA GLU A 201 25.76 -3.94 6.25
C GLU A 201 24.98 -5.00 7.02
N GLY A 202 24.81 -6.16 6.40
CA GLY A 202 24.21 -7.34 6.98
C GLY A 202 22.72 -7.50 6.68
N SER A 203 22.25 -8.71 6.98
CA SER A 203 20.88 -9.16 6.76
C SER A 203 20.46 -10.08 7.90
N VAL A 204 19.15 -10.24 8.14
CA VAL A 204 18.66 -11.26 9.08
C VAL A 204 19.05 -12.66 8.61
N ARG A 205 19.21 -13.58 9.56
CA ARG A 205 19.53 -14.97 9.25
C ARG A 205 18.43 -15.59 8.38
N GLY A 206 18.82 -16.12 7.22
CA GLY A 206 17.88 -16.73 6.27
C GLY A 206 17.20 -15.74 5.32
N ALA A 207 17.56 -14.45 5.37
CA ALA A 207 17.11 -13.49 4.37
C ALA A 207 17.56 -13.90 2.97
N PRO A 208 16.70 -13.71 1.94
CA PRO A 208 17.13 -13.74 0.55
C PRO A 208 18.30 -12.79 0.33
N LYS A 209 19.13 -13.06 -0.67
CA LYS A 209 20.20 -12.14 -1.06
C LYS A 209 19.61 -11.01 -1.90
N THR A 210 20.25 -9.84 -1.88
CA THR A 210 19.94 -8.71 -2.78
C THR A 210 19.92 -9.14 -4.24
N GLY A 211 20.87 -9.99 -4.66
CA GLY A 211 20.91 -10.56 -6.01
C GLY A 211 19.77 -11.55 -6.35
N ASP A 212 18.92 -11.91 -5.39
CA ASP A 212 17.74 -12.72 -5.67
C ASP A 212 16.55 -11.87 -6.18
N VAL A 213 16.63 -10.53 -6.08
CA VAL A 213 15.62 -9.59 -6.61
C VAL A 213 15.37 -9.77 -8.12
N VAL A 214 16.39 -10.19 -8.88
CA VAL A 214 16.28 -10.38 -10.33
C VAL A 214 15.84 -11.80 -10.71
N LYS A 215 15.66 -12.69 -9.73
CA LYS A 215 15.29 -14.10 -9.95
C LYS A 215 13.79 -14.27 -9.76
N ALA A 216 13.05 -14.32 -10.87
CA ALA A 216 11.58 -14.40 -10.87
C ALA A 216 11.01 -15.48 -9.94
N GLN A 217 11.65 -16.66 -9.85
CA GLN A 217 11.21 -17.72 -8.95
C GLN A 217 11.32 -17.32 -7.47
N VAL A 218 12.44 -16.73 -7.05
CA VAL A 218 12.63 -16.31 -5.66
C VAL A 218 11.68 -15.15 -5.33
N VAL A 219 11.49 -14.22 -6.28
CA VAL A 219 10.53 -13.14 -6.14
C VAL A 219 9.13 -13.68 -5.91
N GLU A 220 8.70 -14.69 -6.66
CA GLU A 220 7.37 -15.29 -6.49
C GLU A 220 7.20 -16.00 -5.15
N GLU A 221 8.25 -16.62 -4.63
CA GLU A 221 8.24 -17.28 -3.31
C GLU A 221 8.21 -16.27 -2.14
N GLU A 222 8.80 -15.09 -2.32
CA GLU A 222 9.01 -14.09 -1.27
C GLU A 222 8.03 -12.91 -1.32
N ARG A 223 7.35 -12.68 -2.45
CA ARG A 223 6.42 -11.53 -2.63
C ARG A 223 5.23 -11.50 -1.66
N GLN A 224 4.92 -12.63 -1.01
CA GLN A 224 3.87 -12.75 0.01
C GLN A 224 4.40 -12.53 1.45
N LYS A 225 5.71 -12.44 1.64
CA LYS A 225 6.36 -12.34 2.96
C LYS A 225 7.06 -11.00 3.17
N ASN A 226 7.41 -10.32 2.09
CA ASN A 226 8.27 -9.13 2.12
C ASN A 226 7.81 -8.07 1.14
N LEU A 227 7.74 -6.81 1.59
CA LEU A 227 7.23 -5.68 0.80
C LEU A 227 8.11 -5.33 -0.41
N TYR A 228 9.43 -5.54 -0.31
CA TYR A 228 10.37 -5.29 -1.41
C TYR A 228 10.08 -6.30 -2.54
N PHE A 229 10.07 -7.59 -2.20
CA PHE A 229 9.75 -8.65 -3.16
C PHE A 229 8.31 -8.54 -3.67
N SER A 230 7.38 -8.03 -2.85
CA SER A 230 6.01 -7.73 -3.26
C SER A 230 5.95 -6.67 -4.37
N ALA A 231 6.74 -5.60 -4.27
CA ALA A 231 6.83 -4.56 -5.29
C ALA A 231 7.54 -5.06 -6.56
N VAL A 232 8.65 -5.79 -6.42
CA VAL A 232 9.36 -6.41 -7.57
C VAL A 232 8.47 -7.41 -8.29
N GLY A 233 7.70 -8.21 -7.55
CA GLY A 233 6.71 -9.12 -8.13
C GLY A 233 5.68 -8.38 -8.97
N PHE A 234 5.20 -7.23 -8.50
CA PHE A 234 4.30 -6.38 -9.26
C PHE A 234 4.92 -5.82 -10.54
N ILE A 235 6.20 -5.44 -10.52
CA ILE A 235 6.94 -5.06 -11.74
C ILE A 235 6.91 -6.20 -12.76
N ASN A 236 7.17 -7.44 -12.33
CA ASN A 236 7.18 -8.61 -13.22
C ASN A 236 5.79 -8.92 -13.81
N ASP A 237 4.72 -8.58 -13.09
CA ASP A 237 3.35 -8.73 -13.58
C ASP A 237 3.08 -7.74 -14.72
N VAL A 238 3.50 -6.47 -14.55
CA VAL A 238 3.23 -5.35 -15.47
C VAL A 238 4.19 -5.32 -16.67
N LYS A 239 5.50 -5.39 -16.40
CA LYS A 239 6.55 -5.25 -17.42
C LYS A 239 6.97 -6.61 -17.96
N LYS A 240 7.36 -6.63 -19.23
CA LYS A 240 7.87 -7.83 -19.92
C LYS A 240 9.24 -7.56 -20.49
N GLY A 241 10.02 -8.63 -20.64
CA GLY A 241 11.40 -8.57 -21.08
C GLY A 241 12.38 -8.74 -19.92
N PRO A 242 13.67 -8.58 -20.18
CA PRO A 242 14.70 -8.74 -19.16
C PRO A 242 14.68 -7.61 -18.12
N PHE A 243 14.86 -7.98 -16.85
CA PHE A 243 14.72 -7.05 -15.72
C PHE A 243 15.64 -5.81 -15.82
N TRP A 244 16.88 -5.99 -16.29
CA TRP A 244 17.85 -4.90 -16.46
C TRP A 244 17.44 -3.88 -17.52
N GLU A 245 16.58 -4.22 -18.48
CA GLU A 245 16.15 -3.29 -19.53
C GLU A 245 15.09 -2.32 -19.03
N HIS A 246 14.17 -2.80 -18.19
CA HIS A 246 13.00 -2.03 -17.77
C HIS A 246 13.08 -1.53 -16.32
N SER A 247 14.04 -2.04 -15.53
CA SER A 247 14.27 -1.69 -14.13
C SER A 247 15.77 -1.61 -13.80
N PRO A 248 16.56 -0.78 -14.51
CA PRO A 248 18.02 -0.74 -14.38
C PRO A 248 18.49 -0.34 -12.97
N ILE A 249 17.81 0.59 -12.30
CA ILE A 249 18.20 1.02 -10.94
C ILE A 249 18.05 -0.14 -9.93
N LEU A 250 16.92 -0.86 -9.97
CA LEU A 250 16.72 -2.03 -9.11
C LEU A 250 17.70 -3.16 -9.46
N PHE A 251 18.07 -3.29 -10.74
CA PHE A 251 19.10 -4.23 -11.17
C PHE A 251 20.47 -3.88 -10.57
N ASP A 252 20.85 -2.60 -10.58
CA ASP A 252 22.09 -2.13 -9.95
C ASP A 252 22.09 -2.36 -8.43
N VAL A 253 20.96 -2.09 -7.76
CA VAL A 253 20.79 -2.36 -6.33
C VAL A 253 20.90 -3.86 -6.01
N SER A 254 20.47 -4.74 -6.91
CA SER A 254 20.64 -6.19 -6.73
C SER A 254 22.11 -6.64 -6.70
N GLY A 255 23.03 -5.82 -7.23
CA GLY A 255 24.47 -6.06 -7.20
C GLY A 255 25.14 -5.75 -5.86
N VAL A 256 24.44 -5.14 -4.90
CA VAL A 256 24.98 -4.78 -3.59
C VAL A 256 25.29 -6.04 -2.77
N GLN A 257 26.57 -6.27 -2.47
CA GLN A 257 27.01 -7.47 -1.74
C GLN A 257 26.97 -7.34 -0.21
N ASP A 258 26.86 -6.10 0.28
CA ASP A 258 26.97 -5.79 1.72
C ASP A 258 25.68 -6.12 2.50
N GLY A 259 24.66 -6.69 1.84
CA GLY A 259 23.38 -7.06 2.46
C GLY A 259 22.34 -5.94 2.46
N TRP A 260 21.19 -6.21 3.11
CA TRP A 260 20.02 -5.33 3.04
C TRP A 260 20.16 -4.04 3.85
N GLY A 261 21.02 -4.00 4.87
CA GLY A 261 21.28 -2.77 5.64
C GLY A 261 21.69 -1.60 4.75
N LYS A 262 22.52 -1.85 3.73
CA LYS A 262 22.94 -0.83 2.76
C LYS A 262 21.80 -0.34 1.87
N SER A 263 20.91 -1.25 1.45
CA SER A 263 19.75 -0.94 0.62
C SER A 263 18.70 -0.07 1.33
N THR A 264 18.59 -0.15 2.66
CA THR A 264 17.62 0.65 3.42
C THR A 264 17.99 2.13 3.56
N ARG A 265 19.25 2.50 3.30
CA ARG A 265 19.74 3.89 3.40
C ARG A 265 19.74 4.64 2.06
N ALA A 266 19.69 3.92 0.93
CA ALA A 266 19.74 4.49 -0.41
C ALA A 266 18.45 5.23 -0.77
#